data_AF-A0A6I2FTM1-F1
#
_entry.id   AF-A0A6I2FTM1-F1
#
_cell.length_a   1.000
_cell.length_b   1.000
_cell.length_c   1.000
_cell.angle_alpha   90.00
_cell.angle_beta   90.00
_cell.angle_gamma   90.00
#
_symmetry.space_group_name_H-M   'P 1'
#
loop_
_entity.id
_entity.type
_entity.pdbx_description
1 polymer ?
#
loop_
_entity_poly.entity_id
_entity_poly.type
_entity_poly.pdbx_seq_one_letter_code
_entity_poly.pdbx_strand_id
1 'polypeptide(L)' 'MDIAAGTVFAGYRIERRLGSGGMGTVYLARHPRLPRHDALKVLSAERSSGARYRAS' A
#
# COMPACT_ATOMS: atom_id res chain seq x y z
N MET A 1 9.15 3.62 -3.62
CA MET A 1 8.42 2.76 -4.57
C MET A 1 7.06 3.35 -4.79
N ASP A 2 6.73 3.68 -6.06
CA ASP A 2 5.44 4.24 -6.45
C ASP A 2 4.64 3.15 -7.18
N ILE A 3 3.43 2.83 -6.68
CA ILE A 3 2.58 1.78 -7.24
C ILE A 3 1.42 2.44 -7.97
N ALA A 4 1.29 2.15 -9.27
CA ALA A 4 0.27 2.74 -10.12
C ALA A 4 -1.15 2.31 -9.68
N ALA A 5 -2.11 3.22 -9.84
CA ALA A 5 -3.53 2.92 -9.67
C ALA A 5 -3.96 1.76 -10.60
N GLY A 6 -4.83 0.89 -10.09
CA GLY A 6 -5.27 -0.33 -10.77
C GLY A 6 -4.36 -1.53 -10.57
N THR A 7 -3.14 -1.35 -10.08
CA THR A 7 -2.22 -2.45 -9.77
C THR A 7 -2.78 -3.29 -8.63
N VAL A 8 -2.70 -4.62 -8.76
CA VAL A 8 -2.97 -5.54 -7.65
C VAL A 8 -1.67 -5.78 -6.89
N PHE A 9 -1.69 -5.50 -5.59
CA PHE A 9 -0.53 -5.58 -4.72
C PHE A 9 -0.93 -6.15 -3.35
N ALA A 10 -0.24 -7.20 -2.90
CA ALA A 10 -0.55 -7.93 -1.68
C ALA A 10 -2.03 -8.38 -1.57
N GLY A 11 -2.69 -8.66 -2.70
CA GLY A 11 -4.11 -9.02 -2.76
C GLY A 11 -5.10 -7.84 -2.78
N TYR A 12 -4.61 -6.61 -2.69
CA TYR A 12 -5.41 -5.39 -2.77
C TYR A 12 -5.25 -4.71 -4.13
N ARG A 13 -6.30 -4.08 -4.64
CA ARG A 13 -6.20 -3.19 -5.81
C ARG A 13 -5.88 -1.77 -5.33
N ILE A 14 -4.77 -1.21 -5.77
CA ILE A 14 -4.40 0.19 -5.48
C ILE A 14 -5.35 1.12 -6.23
N GLU A 15 -5.94 2.09 -5.52
CA GLU A 15 -6.79 3.12 -6.13
C GLU A 15 -6.03 4.42 -6.33
N ARG A 16 -5.30 4.87 -5.30
CA ARG A 16 -4.45 6.08 -5.39
C ARG A 16 -3.46 6.14 -4.24
N ARG A 17 -2.40 6.95 -4.40
CA ARG A 17 -1.51 7.32 -3.31
C ARG A 17 -2.22 8.27 -2.34
N LEU A 18 -2.10 8.02 -1.05
CA LEU A 18 -2.59 8.89 0.02
C LEU A 18 -1.50 9.82 0.56
N GLY A 19 -0.25 9.33 0.61
CA GLY A 19 0.89 10.14 1.04
C GLY A 19 2.18 9.34 1.06
N SER A 20 3.31 10.04 1.15
CA SER A 20 4.64 9.45 1.20
C SER A 20 5.49 10.19 2.23
N GLY A 21 6.31 9.45 2.98
CA GLY A 21 7.26 10.02 3.92
C GLY A 21 8.40 9.06 4.24
N GLY A 22 9.27 9.44 5.18
CA GLY A 22 10.50 8.69 5.48
C GLY A 22 10.28 7.25 5.98
N MET A 23 9.07 6.86 6.36
CA MET A 23 8.73 5.48 6.77
C MET A 23 8.12 4.64 5.64
N GLY A 24 7.84 5.22 4.48
CA GLY A 24 7.17 4.54 3.38
C GLY A 24 6.06 5.35 2.72
N THR A 25 5.31 4.67 1.86
CA THR A 25 4.19 5.25 1.09
C THR A 25 2.88 4.59 1.50
N VAL A 26 1.83 5.39 1.65
CA VAL A 26 0.50 4.93 2.00
C VAL A 26 -0.39 5.06 0.77
N TYR A 27 -1.16 4.01 0.50
CA TYR A 27 -2.09 3.93 -0.62
C TYR A 27 -3.50 3.67 -0.12
N LEU A 28 -4.48 4.22 -0.82
CA LEU A 28 -5.85 3.76 -0.72
C LEU A 28 -5.94 2.49 -1.56
N ALA A 29 -6.38 1.40 -0.96
CA ALA A 29 -6.47 0.12 -1.63
C ALA A 29 -7.79 -0.58 -1.32
N ARG A 30 -8.30 -1.35 -2.27
CA ARG A 30 -9.56 -2.08 -2.13
C ARG A 30 -9.31 -3.58 -2.09
N HIS A 31 -9.88 -4.25 -1.11
CA HIS A 31 -9.85 -5.72 -1.06
C HIS A 31 -10.93 -6.26 -2.02
N PRO A 32 -10.65 -7.31 -2.84
CA PRO A 32 -11.62 -7.83 -3.81
C PRO A 32 -12.88 -8.41 -3.16
N ARG A 33 -12.79 -8.85 -1.90
CA ARG A 33 -13.88 -9.55 -1.18
C ARG A 33 -14.51 -8.79 -0.02
N LEU A 34 -13.89 -7.70 0.44
CA LEU A 34 -14.47 -6.88 1.50
C LEU A 34 -14.95 -5.56 0.89
N PRO A 35 -16.17 -5.10 1.17
CA PRO A 35 -16.72 -3.85 0.63
C PRO A 35 -16.17 -2.64 1.41
N ARG A 36 -14.86 -2.58 1.61
CA ARG A 36 -14.20 -1.46 2.30
C ARG A 36 -12.89 -1.08 1.61
N HIS A 37 -12.52 0.18 1.81
CA HIS A 37 -11.22 0.70 1.43
C HIS A 37 -10.29 0.65 2.64
N ASP A 38 -9.10 0.08 2.44
CA ASP A 38 -8.07 -0.03 3.47
C ASP A 38 -6.90 0.90 3.10
N ALA A 39 -6.26 1.49 4.12
CA ALA A 39 -5.01 2.21 3.94
C ALA A 39 -3.84 1.21 3.97
N LEU A 40 -3.18 1.02 2.81
CA LEU A 40 -2.05 0.11 2.69
C LEU A 40 -0.73 0.87 2.82
N LYS A 41 0.03 0.61 3.89
CA LYS A 41 1.36 1.19 4.09
C LYS A 41 2.46 0.25 3.57
N VAL A 42 3.23 0.75 2.61
CA VAL A 42 4.40 0.09 2.01
C VAL A 42 5.66 0.75 2.55
N LEU A 43 6.48 0.00 3.30
CA LEU A 43 7.70 0.51 3.92
C LEU A 43 8.82 0.70 2.90
N SER A 44 9.68 1.70 3.10
CA SER A 44 10.86 1.93 2.25
C SER A 44 11.95 0.89 2.54
N ALA A 45 12.58 0.35 1.49
CA ALA A 45 13.62 -0.67 1.60
C ALA A 45 14.87 -0.18 2.36
N GLU A 46 15.14 1.13 2.35
CA GLU A 46 16.31 1.73 3.03
C GLU A 46 16.35 1.51 4.56
N ARG A 47 15.25 1.09 5.20
CA ARG A 47 15.23 0.69 6.63
C ARG A 47 14.55 -0.65 6.90
N SER A 48 14.21 -1.41 5.88
CA SER A 48 13.52 -2.69 6.04
C SER A 48 14.21 -3.72 5.17
N SER A 49 14.92 -4.65 5.80
CA SER A 49 15.51 -5.86 5.21
C SER A 49 14.46 -6.84 4.62
N GLY A 50 13.28 -6.35 4.27
CA GLY A 50 12.13 -7.06 3.72
C GLY A 50 10.91 -6.16 3.74
N ALA A 51 10.27 -5.95 2.58
CA ALA A 51 9.07 -5.13 2.48
C ALA A 51 7.95 -5.73 3.34
N ARG A 52 7.64 -5.10 4.48
CA ARG A 52 6.55 -5.50 5.38
C ARG A 52 5.33 -4.63 5.11
N TYR A 53 4.18 -5.25 4.85
CA TYR A 53 2.92 -4.55 4.59
C TYR A 53 2.05 -4.57 5.85
N ARG A 54 1.40 -3.45 6.16
CA ARG A 54 0.41 -3.36 7.24
C ARG A 54 -0.83 -2.65 6.71
N ALA A 55 -1.98 -3.31 6.87
CA ALA A 55 -3.31 -2.72 6.74
C ALA A 55 -3.87 -2.52 8.15
N SER A 56 -4.62 -1.45 8.36
CA SER A 56 -5.27 -1.10 9.63
C SER A 56 -6.72 -0.74 9.40
#